data_AF-A0A0Q9KPB9-F1
#
_entry.id   AF-A0A0Q9KPB9-F1
#
_cell.length_a   1.000
_cell.length_b   1.000
_cell.length_c   1.000
_cell.angle_alpha   90.00
_cell.angle_beta   90.00
_cell.angle_gamma   90.00
#
_symmetry.space_group_name_H-M   'P 1'
#
loop_
_entity.id
_entity.type
_entity.pdbx_description
1 polymer ?
#
loop_
_entity_poly.entity_id
_entity_poly.type
_entity_poly.pdbx_seq_one_letter_code
_entity_poly.pdbx_strand_id
1 'polypeptide(L)'
;MTRPLILAVDSDPSSLARIEGELQRRFGADFRVRGEGDTPAATATLQLAAERGDPVALVLADPWLADGRGADLLALVRTLHPDAGRAFLVPWGAWADRRTADETLRAIARGDISYYVLKPWTSPDELFNRAVSEFVQPWSRSVADSSREVLVVGRARDPRGHDVRSLLSRNGIPHAYLDRGTPEAASALRRAGSEDIDATDGPLIVWMPAIGGPLLTDPTDAEIIEAWGIRTHVDADARDVDVLVVGAGPAGLAAAVYASSEGLSVLCIEEAALGGQAATSSLIRNYLGFSRGISGAELAQRGFQQAWVFGATFVLSRRVSALTVPEVSADGTSSAPFVATIDGDGQVRAKAVVLAAGVAYRRLGVPELEALTGAGVFYGASVSEAHGLAGARTVIVGGGNSAGQAALHLARYADSVTIVIRGADLMATMSQYLIDEIAASPRITVLPEAGVVGGSGRGWIEEVVVEGQNGRQTLPTDALFVMIGAEPRTDWMPEDALRDRRGFVCTGTDVVEAGRWRLERPPCDHESSVPGLFAVGDVRSRSVKRVASAVGEGSVVVSEVHQYLALLGSSPLTRTTAV
;
A
#
# COMPACT_ATOMS: atom_id res chain seq x y z
N MET A 1 0.55 3.69 33.60
CA MET A 1 1.67 3.86 32.65
C MET A 1 2.07 5.32 32.59
N THR A 2 3.35 5.62 32.39
CA THR A 2 3.84 6.99 32.19
C THR A 2 3.28 7.53 30.86
N ARG A 3 2.82 8.80 30.87
CA ARG A 3 2.31 9.44 29.65
C ARG A 3 3.46 9.59 28.63
N PRO A 4 3.22 9.31 27.34
CA PRO A 4 4.27 9.39 26.32
C PRO A 4 4.81 10.80 26.15
N LEU A 5 6.11 10.92 25.83
CA LEU A 5 6.79 12.21 25.66
C LEU A 5 6.59 12.79 24.25
N ILE A 6 6.24 14.07 24.17
CA ILE A 6 6.46 14.92 22.99
C ILE A 6 7.53 15.96 23.36
N LEU A 7 8.65 15.94 22.66
CA LEU A 7 9.80 16.82 22.88
C LEU A 7 9.94 17.82 21.73
N ALA A 8 10.08 19.11 22.05
CA ALA A 8 10.40 20.16 21.09
C ALA A 8 11.78 20.76 21.43
N VAL A 9 12.60 20.99 20.41
CA VAL A 9 13.96 21.51 20.55
C VAL A 9 14.17 22.70 19.62
N ASP A 10 14.44 23.87 20.21
CA ASP A 10 14.61 25.13 19.48
C ASP A 10 15.48 26.08 20.29
N SER A 11 16.55 26.60 19.69
CA SER A 11 17.49 27.50 20.37
C SER A 11 16.98 28.92 20.54
N ASP A 12 15.90 29.32 19.87
CA ASP A 12 15.21 30.59 20.14
C ASP A 12 14.22 30.39 21.31
N PRO A 13 14.47 30.98 22.50
CA PRO A 13 13.60 30.78 23.66
C PRO A 13 12.17 31.27 23.42
N SER A 14 11.98 32.31 22.59
CA SER A 14 10.65 32.85 22.28
C SER A 14 9.87 31.89 21.36
N SER A 15 10.57 31.27 20.41
CA SER A 15 10.01 30.24 19.53
C SER A 15 9.67 28.98 20.32
N LEU A 16 10.62 28.51 21.13
CA LEU A 16 10.44 27.32 21.97
C LEU A 16 9.22 27.46 22.89
N ALA A 17 9.08 28.60 23.59
CA ALA A 17 7.94 28.85 24.47
C ALA A 17 6.60 28.83 23.72
N ARG A 18 6.55 29.34 22.49
CA ARG A 18 5.35 29.25 21.64
C ARG A 18 5.04 27.81 21.24
N ILE A 19 6.05 27.07 20.78
CA ILE A 19 5.91 25.67 20.37
C ILE A 19 5.43 24.80 21.55
N GLU A 20 6.10 24.89 22.69
CA GLU A 20 5.76 24.15 23.90
C GLU A 20 4.36 24.52 24.40
N GLY A 21 3.99 25.81 24.38
CA GLY A 21 2.66 26.28 24.75
C GLY A 21 1.54 25.71 23.87
N GLU A 22 1.71 25.69 22.54
CA GLU A 22 0.76 25.06 21.62
C GLU A 22 0.60 23.56 21.89
N LEU A 23 1.74 22.86 21.99
CA LEU A 23 1.78 21.42 22.24
C LEU A 23 1.11 21.07 23.57
N GLN A 24 1.43 21.80 24.65
CA GLN A 24 0.88 21.57 25.98
C GLN A 24 -0.63 21.79 26.00
N ARG A 25 -1.14 22.83 25.33
CA ARG A 25 -2.58 23.09 25.27
C ARG A 25 -3.33 21.99 24.52
N ARG A 26 -2.80 21.50 23.40
CA ARG A 26 -3.53 20.54 22.54
C ARG A 26 -3.34 19.09 22.97
N PHE A 27 -2.14 18.71 23.39
CA PHE A 27 -1.74 17.31 23.62
C PHE A 27 -1.41 17.00 25.09
N GLY A 28 -1.33 18.01 25.96
CA GLY A 28 -0.88 17.84 27.34
C GLY A 28 -1.79 17.02 28.27
N ALA A 29 -3.00 16.67 27.83
CA ALA A 29 -3.87 15.73 28.53
C ALA A 29 -3.31 14.30 28.43
N ASP A 30 -2.97 13.88 27.21
CA ASP A 30 -2.56 12.51 26.89
C ASP A 30 -1.04 12.33 26.89
N PHE A 31 -0.30 13.41 26.62
CA PHE A 31 1.16 13.42 26.46
C PHE A 31 1.85 14.27 27.52
N ARG A 32 3.07 13.88 27.88
CA ARG A 32 4.02 14.75 28.58
C ARG A 32 4.71 15.62 27.53
N VAL A 33 4.49 16.93 27.56
CA VAL A 33 5.14 17.87 26.64
C VAL A 33 6.37 18.47 27.33
N ARG A 34 7.45 18.64 26.57
CA ARG A 34 8.70 19.25 27.05
C ARG A 34 9.38 20.07 25.95
N GLY A 35 9.80 21.29 26.27
CA GLY A 35 10.73 22.09 25.46
C GLY A 35 12.16 22.03 25.99
N GLU A 36 13.15 21.92 25.12
CA GLU A 36 14.59 22.03 25.44
C GLU A 36 15.29 23.01 24.48
N GLY A 37 16.23 23.81 25.00
CA GLY A 37 16.87 24.89 24.23
C GLY A 37 18.13 24.49 23.45
N ASP A 38 18.73 23.36 23.81
CA ASP A 38 20.00 22.89 23.25
C ASP A 38 20.04 21.36 23.12
N THR A 39 21.02 20.89 22.33
CA THR A 39 21.21 19.48 22.02
C THR A 39 21.59 18.64 23.25
N PRO A 40 22.48 19.08 24.16
CA PRO A 40 22.77 18.36 25.41
C PRO A 40 21.55 18.11 26.29
N ALA A 41 20.72 19.12 26.53
CA ALA A 41 19.54 18.99 27.39
C ALA A 41 18.47 18.07 26.76
N ALA A 42 18.26 18.19 25.46
CA ALA A 42 17.41 17.27 24.70
C ALA A 42 17.93 15.82 24.77
N THR A 43 19.24 15.63 24.59
CA THR A 43 19.89 14.32 24.64
C THR A 43 19.75 13.68 26.02
N ALA A 44 20.01 14.44 27.09
CA ALA A 44 19.84 13.94 28.46
C ALA A 44 18.40 13.52 28.75
N THR A 45 17.42 14.29 28.27
CA THR A 45 15.99 13.95 28.38
C THR A 45 15.65 12.64 27.66
N LEU A 46 16.16 12.46 26.44
CA LEU A 46 15.92 11.27 25.63
C LEU A 46 16.61 10.02 26.20
N GLN A 47 17.84 10.17 26.70
CA GLN A 47 18.57 9.09 27.36
C GLN A 47 17.86 8.64 28.64
N LEU A 48 17.42 9.60 29.47
CA LEU A 48 16.67 9.28 30.68
C LEU A 48 15.35 8.57 30.37
N ALA A 49 14.66 8.97 29.30
CA ALA A 49 13.45 8.28 28.85
C ALA A 49 13.76 6.83 28.42
N ALA A 50 14.84 6.61 27.67
CA ALA A 50 15.26 5.27 27.24
C ALA A 50 15.65 4.38 28.44
N GLU A 51 16.41 4.91 29.40
CA GLU A 51 16.81 4.20 30.62
C GLU A 51 15.60 3.75 31.46
N ARG A 52 14.52 4.55 31.46
CA ARG A 52 13.29 4.26 32.21
C ARG A 52 12.28 3.42 31.42
N GLY A 53 12.52 3.19 30.13
CA GLY A 53 11.51 2.62 29.23
C GLY A 53 10.28 3.51 29.07
N ASP A 54 10.41 4.83 29.27
CA ASP A 54 9.33 5.79 29.06
C ASP A 54 9.07 5.91 27.55
N PRO A 55 7.80 5.79 27.09
CA PRO A 55 7.50 5.93 25.67
C PRO A 55 7.73 7.36 25.17
N VAL A 56 8.36 7.49 24.00
CA VAL A 56 8.52 8.76 23.28
C VAL A 56 7.68 8.72 22.02
N ALA A 57 6.73 9.65 21.90
CA ALA A 57 5.80 9.71 20.78
C ALA A 57 6.35 10.52 19.61
N LEU A 58 6.95 11.68 19.89
CA LEU A 58 7.39 12.62 18.87
C LEU A 58 8.54 13.49 19.36
N VAL A 59 9.56 13.68 18.52
CA VAL A 59 10.61 14.67 18.70
C VAL A 59 10.62 15.65 17.53
N LEU A 60 10.53 16.93 17.86
CA LEU A 60 10.54 18.05 16.93
C LEU A 60 11.80 18.87 17.18
N ALA A 61 12.62 19.13 16.16
CA ALA A 61 13.83 19.94 16.33
C ALA A 61 14.00 20.98 15.22
N ASP A 62 14.47 22.18 15.54
CA ASP A 62 14.93 23.12 14.52
C ASP A 62 16.09 22.48 13.72
N PRO A 63 16.11 22.56 12.37
CA PRO A 63 17.22 22.04 11.58
C PRO A 63 18.58 22.68 11.92
N TRP A 64 18.58 23.91 12.42
CA TRP A 64 19.73 24.77 12.70
C TRP A 64 19.77 25.18 14.18
N LEU A 65 20.15 24.24 15.05
CA LEU A 65 20.36 24.51 16.48
C LEU A 65 21.64 25.35 16.69
N ALA A 66 21.70 26.11 17.77
CA ALA A 66 22.85 26.96 18.07
C ALA A 66 24.16 26.17 18.29
N ASP A 67 24.04 24.91 18.68
CA ASP A 67 25.13 24.00 19.04
C ASP A 67 25.34 22.85 18.04
N GLY A 68 24.61 22.84 16.92
CA GLY A 68 24.74 21.79 15.91
C GLY A 68 23.58 21.74 14.91
N ARG A 69 23.50 20.64 14.16
CA ARG A 69 22.35 20.40 13.26
C ARG A 69 21.30 19.59 14.00
N GLY A 70 20.05 20.01 13.90
CA GLY A 70 18.93 19.22 14.43
C GLY A 70 18.85 17.82 13.83
N ALA A 71 19.36 17.63 12.61
CA ALA A 71 19.48 16.31 11.98
C ALA A 71 20.30 15.32 12.81
N ASP A 72 21.39 15.79 13.42
CA ASP A 72 22.31 14.94 14.19
C ASP A 72 21.63 14.50 15.50
N LEU A 73 20.83 15.36 16.14
CA LEU A 73 19.97 15.01 17.28
C LEU A 73 18.87 14.00 16.89
N LEU A 74 18.19 14.21 15.76
CA LEU A 74 17.11 13.31 15.33
C LEU A 74 17.63 11.94 14.87
N ALA A 75 18.87 11.86 14.38
CA ALA A 75 19.57 10.60 14.15
C ALA A 75 19.81 9.83 15.46
N LEU A 76 20.14 10.53 16.56
CA LEU A 76 20.24 9.92 17.89
C LEU A 76 18.87 9.41 18.37
N VAL A 77 17.80 10.18 18.19
CA VAL A 77 16.42 9.76 18.52
C VAL A 77 16.09 8.46 17.82
N ARG A 78 16.42 8.31 16.54
CA ARG A 78 16.18 7.06 15.80
C ARG A 78 16.86 5.84 16.43
N THR A 79 18.00 6.05 17.10
CA THR A 79 18.75 4.98 17.77
C THR A 79 18.16 4.65 19.14
N LEU A 80 17.82 5.68 19.92
CA LEU A 80 17.32 5.52 21.29
C LEU A 80 15.82 5.15 21.36
N HIS A 81 15.03 5.71 20.44
CA HIS A 81 13.57 5.65 20.39
C HIS A 81 13.12 5.41 18.94
N PRO A 82 13.33 4.21 18.38
CA PRO A 82 13.09 3.93 16.97
C PRO A 82 11.66 4.22 16.53
N ASP A 83 10.69 3.97 17.41
CA ASP A 83 9.25 4.16 17.14
C ASP A 83 8.80 5.62 17.19
N ALA A 84 9.58 6.53 17.78
CA ALA A 84 9.19 7.92 17.92
C ALA A 84 9.06 8.61 16.55
N GLY A 85 8.01 9.41 16.37
CA GLY A 85 7.95 10.35 15.24
C GLY A 85 9.12 11.35 15.33
N ARG A 86 9.66 11.73 14.18
CA ARG A 86 10.78 12.69 14.08
C ARG A 86 10.49 13.71 13.00
N ALA A 87 10.54 15.00 13.33
CA ALA A 87 10.31 16.06 12.36
C ALA A 87 11.15 17.31 12.60
N PHE A 88 11.44 18.04 11.53
CA PHE A 88 12.00 19.38 11.65
C PHE A 88 10.94 20.43 12.00
N LEU A 89 11.34 21.44 12.76
CA LEU A 89 10.57 22.66 13.02
C LEU A 89 11.13 23.78 12.14
N VAL A 90 10.40 24.14 11.08
CA VAL A 90 10.84 25.18 10.15
C VAL A 90 9.97 26.43 10.28
N PRO A 91 10.54 27.65 10.23
CA PRO A 91 9.74 28.86 10.25
C PRO A 91 8.93 29.03 8.96
N TRP A 92 7.86 29.83 9.03
CA TRP A 92 7.16 30.26 7.83
C TRP A 92 8.12 31.01 6.89
N GLY A 93 8.07 30.70 5.59
CA GLY A 93 8.95 31.29 4.59
C GLY A 93 10.27 30.55 4.37
N ALA A 94 10.55 29.48 5.14
CA ALA A 94 11.76 28.66 4.97
C ALA A 94 11.92 28.06 3.56
N TRP A 95 10.85 27.98 2.77
CA TRP A 95 10.90 27.53 1.37
C TRP A 95 11.68 28.44 0.43
N ALA A 96 11.91 29.70 0.81
CA ALA A 96 12.80 30.59 0.07
C ALA A 96 14.27 30.22 0.24
N ASP A 97 14.62 29.46 1.29
CA ASP A 97 15.97 29.00 1.56
C ASP A 97 16.21 27.59 1.03
N ARG A 98 17.06 27.50 0.00
CA ARG A 98 17.44 26.21 -0.58
C ARG A 98 18.20 25.32 0.41
N ARG A 99 18.95 25.89 1.36
CA ARG A 99 19.69 25.11 2.36
C ARG A 99 18.76 24.29 3.24
N THR A 100 17.67 24.89 3.70
CA THR A 100 16.64 24.20 4.49
C THR A 100 15.96 23.09 3.69
N ALA A 101 15.66 23.31 2.40
CA ALA A 101 15.11 22.28 1.53
C ALA A 101 16.09 21.11 1.33
N ASP A 102 17.36 21.41 1.04
CA ASP A 102 18.39 20.39 0.82
C ASP A 102 18.68 19.60 2.11
N GLU A 103 18.73 20.24 3.27
CA GLU A 103 18.92 19.54 4.55
C GLU A 103 17.73 18.65 4.89
N THR A 104 16.50 19.14 4.66
CA THR A 104 15.27 18.33 4.82
C THR A 104 15.32 17.08 3.95
N LEU A 105 15.67 17.21 2.67
CA LEU A 105 15.79 16.06 1.75
C LEU A 105 16.88 15.08 2.21
N ARG A 106 18.04 15.58 2.65
CA ARG A 106 19.13 14.74 3.16
C ARG A 106 18.76 13.99 4.43
N ALA A 107 18.08 14.65 5.37
CA ALA A 107 17.64 14.03 6.62
C ALA A 107 16.55 12.97 6.37
N ILE A 108 15.61 13.25 5.46
CA ILE A 108 14.61 12.26 5.00
C ILE A 108 15.30 11.05 4.35
N ALA A 109 16.26 11.28 3.46
CA ALA A 109 16.97 10.21 2.75
C ALA A 109 17.74 9.29 3.71
N ARG A 110 18.28 9.85 4.80
CA ARG A 110 18.96 9.10 5.87
C ARG A 110 17.99 8.43 6.85
N GLY A 111 16.71 8.80 6.82
CA GLY A 111 15.69 8.33 7.76
C GLY A 111 15.74 9.01 9.13
N ASP A 112 16.48 10.12 9.25
CA ASP A 112 16.62 10.87 10.51
C ASP A 112 15.31 11.61 10.84
N ILE A 113 14.54 12.00 9.83
CA ILE A 113 13.21 12.61 9.97
C ILE A 113 12.20 11.97 9.01
N SER A 114 10.91 12.04 9.36
CA SER A 114 9.84 11.69 8.41
C SER A 114 9.50 12.87 7.50
N TYR A 115 9.38 14.09 8.07
CA TYR A 115 9.16 15.35 7.33
C TYR A 115 9.40 16.59 8.21
N TYR A 116 8.89 17.77 7.83
CA TYR A 116 8.88 18.99 8.64
C TYR A 116 7.47 19.43 9.10
N VAL A 117 7.45 20.23 10.16
CA VAL A 117 6.31 20.95 10.72
C VAL A 117 6.63 22.44 10.71
N LEU A 118 5.66 23.28 10.37
CA LEU A 118 5.86 24.72 10.46
C LEU A 118 5.74 25.16 11.91
N LYS A 119 6.70 25.95 12.40
CA LYS A 119 6.62 26.55 13.74
C LYS A 119 5.32 27.37 13.87
N PRO A 120 4.61 27.31 15.00
CA PRO A 120 3.35 28.04 15.16
C PRO A 120 3.60 29.55 15.17
N TRP A 121 2.70 30.29 14.54
CA TRP A 121 2.75 31.76 14.45
C TRP A 121 1.51 32.44 15.05
N THR A 122 0.45 31.68 15.34
CA THR A 122 -0.72 32.14 16.13
C THR A 122 -0.94 31.25 17.34
N SER A 123 -1.92 31.61 18.18
CA SER A 123 -2.37 30.78 19.29
C SER A 123 -3.90 30.92 19.46
N PRO A 124 -4.70 29.87 19.24
CA PRO A 124 -4.30 28.55 18.75
C PRO A 124 -3.79 28.56 17.30
N ASP A 125 -2.92 27.61 16.95
CA ASP A 125 -2.48 27.36 15.57
C ASP A 125 -2.94 25.98 15.09
N GLU A 126 -4.08 25.94 14.37
CA GLU A 126 -4.66 24.69 13.89
C GLU A 126 -3.84 24.01 12.80
N LEU A 127 -3.02 24.76 12.05
CA LEU A 127 -2.14 24.18 11.03
C LEU A 127 -0.98 23.42 11.69
N PHE A 128 -0.38 24.01 12.74
CA PHE A 128 0.58 23.33 13.58
C PHE A 128 -0.03 22.10 14.27
N ASN A 129 -1.20 22.25 14.91
CA ASN A 129 -1.84 21.17 15.64
C ASN A 129 -2.23 20.00 14.74
N ARG A 130 -2.77 20.27 13.55
CA ARG A 130 -3.04 19.24 12.55
C ARG A 130 -1.76 18.51 12.14
N ALA A 131 -0.69 19.26 11.88
CA ALA A 131 0.59 18.67 11.52
C ALA A 131 1.13 17.72 12.59
N VAL A 132 1.16 18.17 13.84
CA VAL A 132 1.60 17.34 14.97
C VAL A 132 0.71 16.11 15.13
N SER A 133 -0.61 16.25 14.97
CA SER A 133 -1.55 15.12 15.03
C SER A 133 -1.25 14.04 13.97
N GLU A 134 -0.90 14.46 12.75
CA GLU A 134 -0.49 13.54 11.66
C GLU A 134 0.81 12.77 11.99
N PHE A 135 1.71 13.33 12.81
CA PHE A 135 2.92 12.63 13.28
C PHE A 135 2.68 11.71 14.47
N VAL A 136 1.78 12.09 15.38
CA VAL A 136 1.45 11.30 16.58
C VAL A 136 0.55 10.12 16.23
N GLN A 137 -0.32 10.24 15.22
CA GLN A 137 -1.28 9.19 14.85
C GLN A 137 -0.64 7.85 14.46
N PRO A 138 0.42 7.78 13.62
CA PRO A 138 1.11 6.51 13.35
C PRO A 138 1.69 5.87 14.61
N TRP A 139 2.25 6.68 15.51
CA TRP A 139 2.80 6.21 16.78
C TRP A 139 1.71 5.67 17.71
N SER A 140 0.57 6.36 17.85
CA SER A 140 -0.53 5.87 18.70
C SER A 140 -1.14 4.56 18.19
N ARG A 141 -1.05 4.30 16.87
CA ARG A 141 -1.44 3.04 16.23
C ARG A 141 -0.42 1.92 16.42
N SER A 142 0.87 2.21 16.55
CA SER A 142 1.91 1.19 16.70
C SER A 142 2.01 0.65 18.13
N VAL A 143 1.68 1.46 19.14
CA VAL A 143 1.71 1.04 20.55
C VAL A 143 0.57 0.04 20.85
N ALA A 144 0.90 -1.05 21.55
CA ALA A 144 0.01 -2.21 21.77
C ALA A 144 -1.21 -1.95 22.66
N ASP A 145 -1.20 -0.87 23.46
CA ASP A 145 -2.18 -0.63 24.52
C ASP A 145 -3.36 0.27 24.11
N SER A 146 -3.41 0.74 22.85
CA SER A 146 -4.61 1.40 22.32
C SER A 146 -5.66 0.35 21.94
N SER A 147 -6.92 0.53 22.36
CA SER A 147 -8.03 -0.32 21.92
C SER A 147 -8.10 -0.28 20.40
N ARG A 148 -7.62 -1.35 19.74
CA ARG A 148 -7.57 -1.40 18.27
C ARG A 148 -8.96 -1.73 17.72
N GLU A 149 -9.22 -1.20 16.53
CA GLU A 149 -10.51 -1.33 15.86
C GLU A 149 -10.82 -2.79 15.52
N VAL A 150 -9.80 -3.56 15.12
CA VAL A 150 -9.86 -4.99 14.88
C VAL A 150 -8.79 -5.72 15.71
N LEU A 151 -9.18 -6.81 16.38
CA LEU A 151 -8.29 -7.74 17.08
C LEU A 151 -8.30 -9.07 16.34
N VAL A 152 -7.12 -9.53 15.94
CA VAL A 152 -6.90 -10.84 15.33
C VAL A 152 -6.20 -11.70 16.35
N VAL A 153 -6.78 -12.82 16.76
CA VAL A 153 -6.19 -13.76 17.70
C VAL A 153 -5.89 -15.07 16.99
N GLY A 154 -4.62 -15.41 16.83
CA GLY A 154 -4.18 -16.59 16.09
C GLY A 154 -2.84 -17.10 16.59
N ARG A 155 -2.29 -18.14 15.96
CA ARG A 155 -0.96 -18.65 16.29
C ARG A 155 0.12 -17.71 15.75
N ALA A 156 1.26 -17.60 16.42
CA ALA A 156 2.35 -16.71 16.00
C ALA A 156 2.84 -16.97 14.56
N ARG A 157 2.78 -18.23 14.12
CA ARG A 157 3.11 -18.69 12.76
C ARG A 157 1.91 -19.36 12.11
N ASP A 158 0.87 -18.58 11.87
CA ASP A 158 -0.36 -19.02 11.20
C ASP A 158 -0.44 -18.42 9.78
N PRO A 159 -0.40 -19.24 8.71
CA PRO A 159 -0.58 -18.76 7.34
C PRO A 159 -1.88 -17.96 7.16
N ARG A 160 -3.00 -18.43 7.74
CA ARG A 160 -4.28 -17.70 7.63
C ARG A 160 -4.24 -16.40 8.43
N GLY A 161 -3.60 -16.42 9.59
CA GLY A 161 -3.35 -15.21 10.39
C GLY A 161 -2.54 -14.15 9.62
N HIS A 162 -1.54 -14.57 8.84
CA HIS A 162 -0.81 -13.69 7.93
C HIS A 162 -1.72 -13.12 6.82
N ASP A 163 -2.52 -13.96 6.17
CA ASP A 163 -3.43 -13.51 5.10
C ASP A 163 -4.42 -12.47 5.61
N VAL A 164 -5.01 -12.68 6.79
CA VAL A 164 -5.91 -11.71 7.44
C VAL A 164 -5.20 -10.40 7.76
N ARG A 165 -3.99 -10.45 8.33
CA ARG A 165 -3.19 -9.24 8.58
C ARG A 165 -2.88 -8.50 7.28
N SER A 166 -2.57 -9.23 6.22
CA SER A 166 -2.29 -8.67 4.89
C SER A 166 -3.55 -8.02 4.31
N LEU A 167 -4.70 -8.68 4.38
CA LEU A 167 -6.00 -8.15 3.96
C LEU A 167 -6.35 -6.84 4.70
N LEU A 168 -6.27 -6.85 6.03
CA LEU A 168 -6.57 -5.69 6.86
C LEU A 168 -5.58 -4.55 6.58
N SER A 169 -4.28 -4.84 6.51
CA SER A 169 -3.24 -3.86 6.16
C SER A 169 -3.49 -3.20 4.80
N ARG A 170 -3.78 -4.01 3.77
CA ARG A 170 -3.99 -3.53 2.40
C ARG A 170 -5.26 -2.70 2.25
N ASN A 171 -6.29 -2.96 3.04
CA ASN A 171 -7.51 -2.14 3.09
C ASN A 171 -7.40 -0.95 4.07
N GLY A 172 -6.22 -0.73 4.68
CA GLY A 172 -6.01 0.37 5.62
C GLY A 172 -6.77 0.21 6.94
N ILE A 173 -7.19 -1.02 7.27
CA ILE A 173 -7.97 -1.34 8.47
C ILE A 173 -6.99 -1.53 9.65
N PRO A 174 -7.05 -0.65 10.68
CA PRO A 174 -6.22 -0.76 11.87
C PRO A 174 -6.52 -2.05 12.65
N HIS A 175 -5.49 -2.85 12.92
CA HIS A 175 -5.64 -4.12 13.62
C HIS A 175 -4.47 -4.44 14.54
N ALA A 176 -4.72 -5.30 15.54
CA ALA A 176 -3.68 -5.97 16.32
C ALA A 176 -3.72 -7.46 16.01
N TYR A 177 -2.54 -8.08 16.04
CA TYR A 177 -2.42 -9.52 16.07
C TYR A 177 -1.96 -9.93 17.47
N LEU A 178 -2.73 -10.79 18.12
CA LEU A 178 -2.46 -11.31 19.45
C LEU A 178 -2.17 -12.79 19.34
N ASP A 179 -0.99 -13.19 19.77
CA ASP A 179 -0.60 -14.61 19.76
C ASP A 179 -1.41 -15.38 20.79
N ARG A 180 -2.04 -16.48 20.37
CA ARG A 180 -2.74 -17.39 21.28
C ARG A 180 -1.80 -17.86 22.40
N GLY A 181 -2.33 -17.94 23.62
CA GLY A 181 -1.57 -18.27 24.82
C GLY A 181 -0.93 -17.06 25.53
N THR A 182 -1.01 -15.86 24.95
CA THR A 182 -0.61 -14.63 25.64
C THR A 182 -1.71 -14.12 26.60
N PRO A 183 -1.37 -13.46 27.72
CA PRO A 183 -2.35 -12.83 28.60
C PRO A 183 -3.27 -11.84 27.89
N GLU A 184 -2.73 -11.12 26.90
CA GLU A 184 -3.44 -10.14 26.08
C GLU A 184 -4.50 -10.83 25.20
N ALA A 185 -4.14 -11.94 24.53
CA ALA A 185 -5.09 -12.76 23.77
C ALA A 185 -6.19 -13.32 24.68
N ALA A 186 -5.84 -13.89 25.84
CA ALA A 186 -6.80 -14.43 26.78
C ALA A 186 -7.76 -13.34 27.32
N SER A 187 -7.26 -12.13 27.55
CA SER A 187 -8.07 -10.97 27.96
C SER A 187 -9.03 -10.55 26.84
N ALA A 188 -8.55 -10.47 25.59
CA ALA A 188 -9.38 -10.15 24.44
C ALA A 188 -10.50 -11.18 24.23
N LEU A 189 -10.17 -12.48 24.28
CA LEU A 189 -11.12 -13.59 24.13
C LEU A 189 -12.17 -13.60 25.26
N ARG A 190 -11.75 -13.33 26.51
CA ARG A 190 -12.69 -13.17 27.64
C ARG A 190 -13.67 -12.03 27.42
N ARG A 191 -13.21 -10.86 26.97
CA ARG A 191 -14.08 -9.73 26.66
C ARG A 191 -15.03 -10.02 25.49
N ALA A 192 -14.58 -10.84 24.55
CA ALA A 192 -15.39 -11.30 23.42
C ALA A 192 -16.40 -12.40 23.80
N GLY A 193 -16.35 -12.94 25.02
CA GLY A 193 -17.21 -14.05 25.46
C GLY A 193 -16.88 -15.39 24.79
N SER A 194 -15.65 -15.58 24.30
CA SER A 194 -15.21 -16.84 23.69
C SER A 194 -15.03 -17.93 24.77
N GLU A 195 -15.37 -19.18 24.43
CA GLU A 195 -15.19 -20.34 25.32
C GLU A 195 -13.75 -20.90 25.26
N ASP A 196 -12.99 -20.61 24.19
CA ASP A 196 -11.64 -21.13 23.92
C ASP A 196 -10.52 -20.17 24.35
N ILE A 197 -10.61 -19.64 25.58
CA ILE A 197 -9.72 -18.60 26.11
C ILE A 197 -8.26 -19.11 26.25
N ASP A 198 -8.10 -20.32 26.77
CA ASP A 198 -6.77 -20.89 27.12
C ASP A 198 -6.22 -21.82 26.02
N ALA A 199 -6.94 -22.01 24.92
CA ALA A 199 -6.52 -22.88 23.82
C ALA A 199 -5.39 -22.22 23.00
N THR A 200 -4.21 -22.87 22.96
CA THR A 200 -3.05 -22.44 22.16
C THR A 200 -3.19 -22.78 20.67
N ASP A 201 -3.93 -23.84 20.34
CA ASP A 201 -4.17 -24.33 18.97
C ASP A 201 -5.60 -24.09 18.47
N GLY A 202 -6.32 -23.16 19.08
CA GLY A 202 -7.69 -22.80 18.69
C GLY A 202 -7.78 -22.12 17.31
N PRO A 203 -9.01 -21.93 16.80
CA PRO A 203 -9.27 -21.28 15.51
C PRO A 203 -8.77 -19.83 15.50
N LEU A 204 -8.55 -19.30 14.30
CA LEU A 204 -8.26 -17.88 14.10
C LEU A 204 -9.52 -17.06 14.42
N ILE A 205 -9.36 -16.07 15.28
CA ILE A 205 -10.47 -15.19 15.68
C ILE A 205 -10.23 -13.79 15.14
N VAL A 206 -11.27 -13.18 14.58
CA VAL A 206 -11.28 -11.76 14.21
C VAL A 206 -12.42 -11.07 14.93
N TRP A 207 -12.12 -10.03 15.70
CA TRP A 207 -13.10 -9.32 16.52
C TRP A 207 -13.00 -7.82 16.31
N MET A 208 -14.14 -7.14 16.15
CA MET A 208 -14.19 -5.70 15.86
C MET A 208 -14.88 -4.88 16.97
N PRO A 209 -14.35 -4.88 18.21
CA PRO A 209 -15.04 -4.33 19.36
C PRO A 209 -15.30 -2.82 19.28
N ALA A 210 -14.36 -2.06 18.68
CA ALA A 210 -14.44 -0.60 18.68
C ALA A 210 -15.64 -0.05 17.89
N ILE A 211 -16.14 -0.83 16.94
CA ILE A 211 -17.30 -0.49 16.12
C ILE A 211 -18.54 -1.33 16.50
N GLY A 212 -18.49 -2.08 17.60
CA GLY A 212 -19.55 -3.00 18.00
C GLY A 212 -19.78 -4.17 17.03
N GLY A 213 -18.77 -4.52 16.23
CA GLY A 213 -18.85 -5.58 15.23
C GLY A 213 -18.76 -6.99 15.81
N PRO A 214 -19.00 -8.02 14.98
CA PRO A 214 -19.09 -9.40 15.42
C PRO A 214 -17.74 -9.99 15.84
N LEU A 215 -17.81 -11.06 16.64
CA LEU A 215 -16.72 -12.02 16.82
C LEU A 215 -16.82 -13.07 15.72
N LEU A 216 -15.80 -13.18 14.89
CA LEU A 216 -15.73 -14.15 13.79
C LEU A 216 -14.72 -15.25 14.10
N THR A 217 -15.09 -16.50 13.79
CA THR A 217 -14.26 -17.70 13.99
C THR A 217 -13.92 -18.33 12.65
N ASP A 218 -12.63 -18.46 12.35
CA ASP A 218 -12.07 -18.86 11.05
C ASP A 218 -12.75 -18.20 9.83
N PRO A 219 -12.94 -16.86 9.84
CA PRO A 219 -13.67 -16.20 8.77
C PRO A 219 -12.92 -16.22 7.44
N THR A 220 -13.69 -16.22 6.35
CA THR A 220 -13.25 -15.89 5.00
C THR A 220 -12.92 -14.40 4.88
N ASP A 221 -12.16 -14.02 3.84
CA ASP A 221 -11.85 -12.60 3.57
C ASP A 221 -13.13 -11.78 3.35
N ALA A 222 -14.13 -12.36 2.68
CA ALA A 222 -15.41 -11.70 2.44
C ALA A 222 -16.16 -11.42 3.75
N GLU A 223 -16.23 -12.36 4.68
CA GLU A 223 -16.88 -12.15 5.98
C GLU A 223 -16.19 -11.06 6.81
N ILE A 224 -14.85 -10.96 6.75
CA ILE A 224 -14.10 -9.89 7.43
C ILE A 224 -14.44 -8.54 6.82
N ILE A 225 -14.42 -8.42 5.49
CA ILE A 225 -14.68 -7.16 4.78
C ILE A 225 -16.14 -6.71 4.95
N GLU A 226 -17.08 -7.66 4.94
CA GLU A 226 -18.50 -7.40 5.19
C GLU A 226 -18.75 -6.97 6.63
N ALA A 227 -18.13 -7.62 7.61
CA ALA A 227 -18.20 -7.21 9.02
C ALA A 227 -17.61 -5.81 9.26
N TRP A 228 -16.65 -5.39 8.43
CA TRP A 228 -16.11 -4.02 8.43
C TRP A 228 -17.06 -2.99 7.79
N GLY A 229 -18.14 -3.45 7.14
CA GLY A 229 -19.16 -2.59 6.52
C GLY A 229 -18.92 -2.30 5.04
N ILE A 230 -18.10 -3.09 4.34
CA ILE A 230 -17.90 -2.95 2.90
C ILE A 230 -18.59 -4.11 2.15
N ARG A 231 -19.25 -3.79 1.03
CA ARG A 231 -20.01 -4.78 0.26
C ARG A 231 -19.10 -5.80 -0.40
N THR A 232 -19.53 -7.06 -0.33
CA THR A 232 -18.88 -8.23 -0.95
C THR A 232 -19.81 -8.91 -1.97
N HIS A 233 -20.99 -8.33 -2.21
CA HIS A 233 -21.98 -8.84 -3.16
C HIS A 233 -22.55 -7.73 -4.05
N VAL A 234 -23.01 -8.10 -5.25
CA VAL A 234 -23.69 -7.16 -6.16
C VAL A 234 -25.19 -7.17 -5.90
N ASP A 235 -25.70 -6.06 -5.40
CA ASP A 235 -27.13 -5.83 -5.19
C ASP A 235 -27.90 -5.79 -6.52
N ALA A 236 -29.19 -6.14 -6.48
CA ALA A 236 -30.02 -6.24 -7.70
C ALA A 236 -30.10 -4.93 -8.50
N ASP A 237 -30.08 -3.77 -7.82
CA ASP A 237 -30.13 -2.42 -8.40
C ASP A 237 -28.77 -1.97 -8.98
N ALA A 238 -27.69 -2.69 -8.69
CA ALA A 238 -26.34 -2.44 -9.22
C ALA A 238 -25.94 -3.40 -10.34
N ARG A 239 -26.87 -4.23 -10.86
CA ARG A 239 -26.58 -5.22 -11.91
C ARG A 239 -26.63 -4.67 -13.33
N ASP A 240 -27.21 -3.50 -13.54
CA ASP A 240 -27.23 -2.77 -14.80
C ASP A 240 -26.64 -1.38 -14.57
N VAL A 241 -25.49 -1.08 -15.15
CA VAL A 241 -24.76 0.17 -14.95
C VAL A 241 -24.31 0.82 -16.26
N ASP A 242 -24.05 2.12 -16.22
CA ASP A 242 -23.45 2.82 -17.35
C ASP A 242 -21.97 2.40 -17.50
N VAL A 243 -21.24 2.30 -16.38
CA VAL A 243 -19.81 1.98 -16.38
C VAL A 243 -19.48 0.90 -15.35
N LEU A 244 -18.88 -0.19 -15.84
CA LEU A 244 -18.20 -1.17 -15.00
C LEU A 244 -16.71 -0.84 -14.93
N VAL A 245 -16.19 -0.58 -13.74
CA VAL A 245 -14.76 -0.42 -13.47
C VAL A 245 -14.21 -1.72 -12.89
N VAL A 246 -13.23 -2.33 -13.56
CA VAL A 246 -12.61 -3.59 -13.11
C VAL A 246 -11.26 -3.28 -12.49
N GLY A 247 -11.18 -3.34 -11.16
CA GLY A 247 -10.02 -3.03 -10.33
C GLY A 247 -10.15 -1.68 -9.61
N ALA A 248 -9.81 -1.66 -8.32
CA ALA A 248 -9.86 -0.48 -7.45
C ALA A 248 -8.45 0.03 -7.07
N GLY A 249 -7.48 -0.11 -7.98
CA GLY A 249 -6.20 0.61 -7.90
C GLY A 249 -6.36 2.12 -8.15
N PRO A 250 -5.28 2.91 -8.12
CA PRO A 250 -5.36 4.37 -8.31
C PRO A 250 -6.09 4.80 -9.60
N ALA A 251 -5.91 4.07 -10.71
CA ALA A 251 -6.61 4.34 -11.96
C ALA A 251 -8.12 4.06 -11.87
N GLY A 252 -8.50 2.91 -11.29
CA GLY A 252 -9.91 2.53 -11.16
C GLY A 252 -10.66 3.42 -10.17
N LEU A 253 -10.02 3.80 -9.05
CA LEU A 253 -10.58 4.77 -8.10
C LEU A 253 -10.80 6.13 -8.77
N ALA A 254 -9.83 6.61 -9.56
CA ALA A 254 -9.99 7.86 -10.30
C ALA A 254 -11.14 7.77 -11.32
N ALA A 255 -11.23 6.68 -12.08
CA ALA A 255 -12.34 6.45 -13.01
C ALA A 255 -13.69 6.42 -12.28
N ALA A 256 -13.77 5.75 -11.13
CA ALA A 256 -14.98 5.70 -10.34
C ALA A 256 -15.38 7.09 -9.80
N VAL A 257 -14.43 7.88 -9.28
CA VAL A 257 -14.67 9.25 -8.82
C VAL A 257 -15.24 10.10 -9.97
N TYR A 258 -14.54 10.14 -11.11
CA TYR A 258 -14.92 11.04 -12.20
C TYR A 258 -16.24 10.62 -12.84
N ALA A 259 -16.42 9.33 -13.17
CA ALA A 259 -17.65 8.84 -13.79
C ALA A 259 -18.87 9.06 -12.89
N SER A 260 -18.77 8.77 -11.59
CA SER A 260 -19.89 8.99 -10.67
C SER A 260 -20.16 10.47 -10.40
N SER A 261 -19.13 11.32 -10.36
CA SER A 261 -19.31 12.77 -10.22
C SER A 261 -20.00 13.42 -11.43
N GLU A 262 -19.88 12.81 -12.60
CA GLU A 262 -20.54 13.23 -13.85
C GLU A 262 -21.93 12.57 -14.04
N GLY A 263 -22.43 11.88 -13.01
CA GLY A 263 -23.79 11.35 -12.95
C GLY A 263 -23.97 9.97 -13.57
N LEU A 264 -22.89 9.28 -13.95
CA LEU A 264 -22.97 7.90 -14.44
C LEU A 264 -23.21 6.93 -13.28
N SER A 265 -24.02 5.90 -13.51
CA SER A 265 -24.10 4.75 -12.61
C SER A 265 -22.81 3.92 -12.75
N VAL A 266 -22.08 3.76 -11.65
CA VAL A 266 -20.77 3.10 -11.62
C VAL A 266 -20.80 1.91 -10.66
N LEU A 267 -20.38 0.75 -11.15
CA LEU A 267 -20.01 -0.42 -10.35
C LEU A 267 -18.50 -0.64 -10.47
N CYS A 268 -17.79 -0.66 -9.36
CA CYS A 268 -16.37 -1.01 -9.28
C CYS A 268 -16.21 -2.37 -8.61
N ILE A 269 -15.61 -3.32 -9.32
CA ILE A 269 -15.32 -4.67 -8.83
C ILE A 269 -13.83 -4.79 -8.52
N GLU A 270 -13.49 -5.17 -7.30
CA GLU A 270 -12.11 -5.38 -6.85
C GLU A 270 -11.93 -6.77 -6.26
N GLU A 271 -10.96 -7.51 -6.78
CA GLU A 271 -10.68 -8.88 -6.37
C GLU A 271 -10.09 -8.97 -4.97
N ALA A 272 -9.23 -8.03 -4.58
CA ALA A 272 -8.39 -8.19 -3.41
C ALA A 272 -8.58 -7.07 -2.38
N ALA A 273 -8.12 -5.86 -2.69
CA ALA A 273 -8.15 -4.76 -1.73
C ALA A 273 -8.08 -3.41 -2.43
N LEU A 274 -8.66 -2.39 -1.78
CA LEU A 274 -8.58 -1.01 -2.26
C LEU A 274 -7.13 -0.57 -2.47
N GLY A 275 -6.89 0.17 -3.55
CA GLY A 275 -5.57 0.74 -3.88
C GLY A 275 -4.63 -0.19 -4.63
N GLY A 276 -4.98 -1.47 -4.82
CA GLY A 276 -4.18 -2.42 -5.58
C GLY A 276 -2.71 -2.48 -5.10
N GLN A 277 -1.77 -2.49 -6.04
CA GLN A 277 -0.32 -2.47 -5.71
C GLN A 277 0.13 -1.18 -5.02
N ALA A 278 -0.54 -0.05 -5.27
CA ALA A 278 -0.14 1.21 -4.64
C ALA A 278 -0.35 1.17 -3.12
N ALA A 279 -1.37 0.44 -2.65
CA ALA A 279 -1.70 0.33 -1.22
C ALA A 279 -0.55 -0.23 -0.36
N THR A 280 0.34 -1.03 -0.95
CA THR A 280 1.50 -1.59 -0.24
C THR A 280 2.64 -0.60 -0.08
N SER A 281 2.56 0.57 -0.72
CA SER A 281 3.56 1.64 -0.57
C SER A 281 3.37 2.36 0.77
N SER A 282 4.37 2.26 1.65
CA SER A 282 4.35 2.91 2.96
C SER A 282 4.29 4.44 2.86
N LEU A 283 4.90 5.03 1.83
CA LEU A 283 4.88 6.48 1.62
C LEU A 283 5.13 6.86 0.15
N ILE A 284 4.19 7.61 -0.43
CA ILE A 284 4.27 8.19 -1.77
C ILE A 284 4.60 9.69 -1.62
N ARG A 285 5.84 10.09 -1.94
CA ARG A 285 6.31 11.48 -1.78
C ARG A 285 6.14 12.34 -3.03
N ASN A 286 5.92 11.71 -4.19
CA ASN A 286 5.86 12.37 -5.49
C ASN A 286 4.43 12.47 -6.05
N TYR A 287 3.43 12.45 -5.17
CA TYR A 287 2.03 12.69 -5.54
C TYR A 287 1.65 14.13 -5.20
N LEU A 288 1.26 14.90 -6.21
CA LEU A 288 0.97 16.32 -6.07
C LEU A 288 -0.19 16.55 -5.08
N GLY A 289 -0.06 17.57 -4.22
CA GLY A 289 -1.05 17.90 -3.20
C GLY A 289 -0.78 17.30 -1.82
N PHE A 290 0.08 16.29 -1.71
CA PHE A 290 0.52 15.71 -0.44
C PHE A 290 1.97 16.07 -0.15
N SER A 291 2.20 17.29 0.35
CA SER A 291 3.55 17.80 0.61
C SER A 291 4.35 16.91 1.57
N ARG A 292 3.70 16.31 2.57
CA ARG A 292 4.32 15.36 3.53
C ARG A 292 4.43 13.94 2.98
N GLY A 293 4.02 13.71 1.75
CA GLY A 293 3.68 12.40 1.22
C GLY A 293 2.39 11.84 1.82
N ILE A 294 1.93 10.72 1.27
CA ILE A 294 0.75 9.98 1.74
C ILE A 294 1.02 8.48 1.58
N SER A 295 0.55 7.65 2.50
CA SER A 295 0.62 6.20 2.30
C SER A 295 -0.28 5.79 1.13
N GLY A 296 0.07 4.72 0.42
CA GLY A 296 -0.77 4.25 -0.69
C GLY A 296 -2.16 3.80 -0.25
N ALA A 297 -2.24 3.14 0.91
CA ALA A 297 -3.51 2.70 1.49
C ALA A 297 -4.42 3.90 1.82
N GLU A 298 -3.86 4.96 2.41
CA GLU A 298 -4.62 6.17 2.73
C GLU A 298 -5.06 6.92 1.47
N LEU A 299 -4.20 7.02 0.46
CA LEU A 299 -4.58 7.61 -0.83
C LEU A 299 -5.77 6.85 -1.45
N ALA A 300 -5.74 5.52 -1.41
CA ALA A 300 -6.81 4.68 -1.91
C ALA A 300 -8.10 4.82 -1.12
N GLN A 301 -8.02 4.82 0.21
CA GLN A 301 -9.18 4.98 1.08
C GLN A 301 -9.87 6.33 0.85
N ARG A 302 -9.10 7.41 0.73
CA ARG A 302 -9.64 8.74 0.41
C ARG A 302 -10.32 8.77 -0.97
N GLY A 303 -9.72 8.14 -1.98
CA GLY A 303 -10.31 8.01 -3.31
C GLY A 303 -11.61 7.20 -3.30
N PHE A 304 -11.64 6.09 -2.57
CA PHE A 304 -12.84 5.27 -2.38
C PHE A 304 -13.96 6.07 -1.72
N GLN A 305 -13.67 6.78 -0.61
CA GLN A 305 -14.66 7.62 0.08
C GLN A 305 -15.21 8.71 -0.84
N GLN A 306 -14.37 9.33 -1.66
CA GLN A 306 -14.80 10.34 -2.62
C GLN A 306 -15.75 9.76 -3.68
N ALA A 307 -15.40 8.62 -4.28
CA ALA A 307 -16.26 7.95 -5.26
C ALA A 307 -17.59 7.47 -4.63
N TRP A 308 -17.53 6.95 -3.41
CA TRP A 308 -18.71 6.54 -2.64
C TRP A 308 -19.67 7.71 -2.37
N VAL A 309 -19.17 8.90 -2.03
CA VAL A 309 -20.00 10.10 -1.85
C VAL A 309 -20.70 10.51 -3.15
N PHE A 310 -20.06 10.34 -4.30
CA PHE A 310 -20.70 10.51 -5.61
C PHE A 310 -21.59 9.31 -6.03
N GLY A 311 -21.66 8.29 -5.18
CA GLY A 311 -22.55 7.15 -5.27
C GLY A 311 -22.00 5.97 -6.07
N ALA A 312 -20.72 5.94 -6.43
CA ALA A 312 -20.12 4.73 -7.00
C ALA A 312 -20.33 3.54 -6.05
N THR A 313 -20.77 2.41 -6.60
CA THR A 313 -20.92 1.15 -5.86
C THR A 313 -19.63 0.37 -5.97
N PHE A 314 -19.11 -0.12 -4.85
CA PHE A 314 -17.91 -0.95 -4.81
C PHE A 314 -18.26 -2.32 -4.26
N VAL A 315 -17.71 -3.36 -4.89
CA VAL A 315 -17.76 -4.72 -4.40
C VAL A 315 -16.35 -5.26 -4.33
N LEU A 316 -15.92 -5.63 -3.12
CA LEU A 316 -14.58 -6.16 -2.84
C LEU A 316 -14.62 -7.67 -2.65
N SER A 317 -13.45 -8.31 -2.72
CA SER A 317 -13.29 -9.76 -2.63
C SER A 317 -14.05 -10.52 -3.73
N ARG A 318 -14.15 -9.91 -4.93
CA ARG A 318 -14.84 -10.48 -6.09
C ARG A 318 -14.04 -10.26 -7.37
N ARG A 319 -13.91 -11.30 -8.18
CA ARG A 319 -13.17 -11.29 -9.45
C ARG A 319 -14.15 -11.25 -10.62
N VAL A 320 -13.84 -10.42 -11.63
CA VAL A 320 -14.44 -10.57 -12.96
C VAL A 320 -13.68 -11.67 -13.70
N SER A 321 -14.37 -12.74 -14.07
CA SER A 321 -13.77 -13.96 -14.64
C SER A 321 -14.07 -14.19 -16.11
N ALA A 322 -15.02 -13.45 -16.68
CA ALA A 322 -15.29 -13.43 -18.11
C ALA A 322 -15.98 -12.13 -18.52
N LEU A 323 -15.78 -11.71 -19.77
CA LEU A 323 -16.48 -10.58 -20.39
C LEU A 323 -17.01 -10.97 -21.77
N THR A 324 -18.33 -10.96 -21.91
CA THR A 324 -18.99 -11.02 -23.20
C THR A 324 -19.09 -9.61 -23.76
N VAL A 325 -18.56 -9.41 -24.96
CA VAL A 325 -18.54 -8.12 -25.66
C VAL A 325 -19.77 -8.02 -26.57
N PRO A 326 -20.37 -6.83 -26.71
CA PRO A 326 -21.48 -6.65 -27.64
C PRO A 326 -20.99 -6.60 -29.09
N GLU A 327 -21.86 -6.98 -30.02
CA GLU A 327 -21.66 -6.68 -31.44
C GLU A 327 -21.92 -5.19 -31.67
N VAL A 328 -20.92 -4.50 -32.22
CA VAL A 328 -20.99 -3.07 -32.55
C VAL A 328 -20.89 -2.94 -34.06
N SER A 329 -21.84 -2.24 -34.68
CA SER A 329 -21.82 -1.95 -36.10
C SER A 329 -20.74 -0.90 -36.44
N ALA A 330 -20.42 -0.72 -37.72
CA ALA A 330 -19.36 0.20 -38.14
C ALA A 330 -19.59 1.68 -37.74
N ASP A 331 -20.86 2.08 -37.63
CA ASP A 331 -21.26 3.44 -37.19
C ASP A 331 -21.21 3.63 -35.66
N GLY A 332 -20.85 2.58 -34.91
CA GLY A 332 -20.72 2.62 -33.46
C GLY A 332 -22.00 2.28 -32.70
N THR A 333 -23.09 1.92 -33.38
CA THR A 333 -24.33 1.49 -32.71
C THR A 333 -24.21 0.05 -32.21
N SER A 334 -24.72 -0.19 -31.00
CA SER A 334 -24.84 -1.52 -30.40
C SER A 334 -26.25 -1.72 -29.85
N SER A 335 -26.81 -2.92 -30.05
CA SER A 335 -28.10 -3.31 -29.48
C SER A 335 -27.98 -3.99 -28.10
N ALA A 336 -26.76 -4.24 -27.60
CA ALA A 336 -26.53 -4.98 -26.37
C ALA A 336 -25.45 -4.33 -25.48
N PRO A 337 -25.56 -4.46 -24.14
CA PRO A 337 -24.50 -4.08 -23.22
C PRO A 337 -23.40 -5.15 -23.18
N PHE A 338 -22.26 -4.80 -22.59
CA PHE A 338 -21.31 -5.78 -22.10
C PHE A 338 -21.94 -6.64 -21.00
N VAL A 339 -21.55 -7.91 -20.91
CA VAL A 339 -21.94 -8.80 -19.80
C VAL A 339 -20.68 -9.34 -19.13
N ALA A 340 -20.45 -8.92 -17.89
CA ALA A 340 -19.34 -9.41 -17.08
C ALA A 340 -19.82 -10.49 -16.12
N THR A 341 -19.07 -11.58 -16.02
CA THR A 341 -19.29 -12.64 -15.02
C THR A 341 -18.42 -12.39 -13.81
N ILE A 342 -19.04 -12.36 -12.64
CA ILE A 342 -18.41 -12.13 -11.34
C ILE A 342 -18.45 -13.43 -10.55
N ASP A 343 -17.28 -13.91 -10.12
CA ASP A 343 -17.15 -15.16 -9.37
C ASP A 343 -17.98 -15.10 -8.08
N GLY A 344 -18.87 -16.07 -7.92
CA GLY A 344 -19.75 -16.16 -6.75
C GLY A 344 -20.94 -15.18 -6.74
N ASP A 345 -21.07 -14.31 -7.76
CA ASP A 345 -22.11 -13.25 -7.77
C ASP A 345 -22.94 -13.18 -9.07
N GLY A 346 -22.62 -14.02 -10.06
CA GLY A 346 -23.38 -14.11 -11.31
C GLY A 346 -22.98 -13.04 -12.31
N GLN A 347 -23.96 -12.47 -13.04
CA GLN A 347 -23.69 -11.56 -14.16
C GLN A 347 -24.11 -10.12 -13.85
N VAL A 348 -23.35 -9.17 -14.41
CA VAL A 348 -23.66 -7.74 -14.46
C VAL A 348 -23.56 -7.23 -15.89
N ARG A 349 -24.36 -6.22 -16.20
CA ARG A 349 -24.43 -5.57 -17.50
C ARG A 349 -23.90 -4.15 -17.41
N ALA A 350 -23.10 -3.76 -18.40
CA ALA A 350 -22.53 -2.43 -18.47
C ALA A 350 -22.58 -1.86 -19.90
N LYS A 351 -22.84 -0.56 -20.05
CA LYS A 351 -22.76 0.08 -21.37
C LYS A 351 -21.30 0.26 -21.81
N ALA A 352 -20.41 0.60 -20.88
CA ALA A 352 -18.97 0.69 -21.09
C ALA A 352 -18.20 -0.02 -19.97
N VAL A 353 -16.96 -0.43 -20.27
CA VAL A 353 -16.07 -1.08 -19.30
C VAL A 353 -14.74 -0.33 -19.24
N VAL A 354 -14.31 0.01 -18.03
CA VAL A 354 -12.96 0.55 -17.76
C VAL A 354 -12.16 -0.51 -17.03
N LEU A 355 -11.21 -1.12 -17.74
CA LEU A 355 -10.28 -2.08 -17.17
C LEU A 355 -9.12 -1.35 -16.48
N ALA A 356 -9.07 -1.46 -15.16
CA ALA A 356 -8.08 -0.85 -14.28
C ALA A 356 -7.42 -1.87 -13.33
N ALA A 357 -7.33 -3.13 -13.77
CA ALA A 357 -6.88 -4.28 -12.96
C ALA A 357 -5.37 -4.26 -12.61
N GLY A 358 -4.62 -3.29 -13.16
CA GLY A 358 -3.19 -3.14 -12.91
C GLY A 358 -2.38 -4.39 -13.30
N VAL A 359 -1.43 -4.75 -12.44
CA VAL A 359 -0.54 -5.91 -12.62
C VAL A 359 -0.39 -6.68 -11.31
N ALA A 360 -0.13 -7.98 -11.42
CA ALA A 360 0.25 -8.85 -10.33
C ALA A 360 1.75 -9.17 -10.40
N TYR A 361 2.39 -9.40 -9.26
CA TYR A 361 3.75 -9.94 -9.26
C TYR A 361 3.78 -11.31 -9.93
N ARG A 362 4.79 -11.52 -10.76
CA ARG A 362 5.05 -12.83 -11.37
C ARG A 362 5.36 -13.84 -10.28
N ARG A 363 4.73 -15.01 -10.38
CA ARG A 363 4.90 -16.13 -9.44
C ARG A 363 6.09 -17.00 -9.86
N LEU A 364 6.74 -17.67 -8.91
CA LEU A 364 7.79 -18.64 -9.22
C LEU A 364 7.22 -19.88 -9.89
N GLY A 365 5.97 -20.25 -9.55
CA GLY A 365 5.32 -21.45 -10.08
C GLY A 365 5.84 -22.74 -9.43
N VAL A 366 6.37 -22.63 -8.21
CA VAL A 366 6.94 -23.74 -7.43
C VAL A 366 5.96 -24.08 -6.30
N PRO A 367 5.10 -25.11 -6.44
CA PRO A 367 3.94 -25.33 -5.56
C PRO A 367 4.25 -25.31 -4.06
N GLU A 368 5.31 -26.01 -3.63
CA GLU A 368 5.76 -25.99 -2.22
C GLU A 368 6.13 -24.59 -1.69
N LEU A 369 6.67 -23.70 -2.53
CA LEU A 369 6.95 -22.32 -2.15
C LEU A 369 5.72 -21.43 -2.22
N GLU A 370 4.83 -21.67 -3.20
CA GLU A 370 3.56 -20.95 -3.30
C GLU A 370 2.71 -21.15 -2.03
N ALA A 371 2.72 -22.37 -1.46
CA ALA A 371 2.06 -22.71 -0.21
C ALA A 371 2.64 -22.00 1.03
N LEU A 372 3.84 -21.44 0.93
CA LEU A 372 4.51 -20.68 1.99
C LEU A 372 4.45 -19.16 1.76
N THR A 373 3.60 -18.69 0.83
CA THR A 373 3.36 -17.25 0.63
C THR A 373 2.87 -16.62 1.93
N GLY A 374 3.53 -15.54 2.36
CA GLY A 374 3.24 -14.88 3.63
C GLY A 374 3.85 -15.58 4.87
N ALA A 375 4.23 -16.84 4.72
CA ALA A 375 4.94 -17.65 5.70
C ALA A 375 6.45 -17.70 5.37
N GLY A 376 7.06 -16.53 5.21
CA GLY A 376 8.46 -16.37 4.84
C GLY A 376 8.74 -16.32 3.34
N VAL A 377 7.75 -16.58 2.46
CA VAL A 377 7.85 -16.28 1.02
C VAL A 377 7.06 -15.02 0.68
N PHE A 378 7.73 -14.01 0.14
CA PHE A 378 7.16 -12.69 -0.14
C PHE A 378 7.34 -12.31 -1.60
N TYR A 379 6.34 -11.64 -2.18
CA TYR A 379 6.36 -11.13 -3.55
C TYR A 379 6.45 -9.61 -3.53
N GLY A 380 7.50 -9.06 -4.13
CA GLY A 380 7.90 -7.66 -3.94
C GLY A 380 8.64 -7.42 -2.62
N ALA A 381 9.10 -6.18 -2.40
CA ALA A 381 9.79 -5.81 -1.17
C ALA A 381 8.83 -5.09 -0.22
N SER A 382 8.40 -5.77 0.83
CA SER A 382 7.72 -5.16 1.96
C SER A 382 8.78 -4.59 2.91
N VAL A 383 8.92 -3.26 2.94
CA VAL A 383 9.81 -2.55 3.90
C VAL A 383 9.42 -2.84 5.35
N SER A 384 8.15 -3.21 5.59
CA SER A 384 7.62 -3.61 6.89
C SER A 384 8.19 -4.93 7.41
N GLU A 385 8.60 -5.87 6.55
CA GLU A 385 9.20 -7.15 7.02
C GLU A 385 10.67 -6.97 7.43
N ALA A 386 11.37 -5.95 6.95
CA ALA A 386 12.82 -5.82 7.13
C ALA A 386 13.28 -5.72 8.60
N HIS A 387 12.48 -5.09 9.46
CA HIS A 387 12.79 -5.00 10.90
C HIS A 387 12.54 -6.33 11.63
N GLY A 388 11.58 -7.14 11.17
CA GLY A 388 11.30 -8.47 11.71
C GLY A 388 12.34 -9.53 11.31
N LEU A 389 13.25 -9.20 10.40
CA LEU A 389 14.29 -10.08 9.86
C LEU A 389 15.68 -9.81 10.46
N ALA A 390 15.75 -9.16 11.63
CA ALA A 390 17.00 -8.97 12.34
C ALA A 390 17.65 -10.33 12.65
N GLY A 391 18.88 -10.55 12.15
CA GLY A 391 19.59 -11.83 12.30
C GLY A 391 19.12 -12.96 11.38
N ALA A 392 18.21 -12.70 10.43
CA ALA A 392 17.70 -13.70 9.48
C ALA A 392 18.62 -13.88 8.26
N ARG A 393 18.56 -15.07 7.62
CA ARG A 393 19.18 -15.37 6.32
C ARG A 393 18.15 -15.21 5.22
N THR A 394 18.40 -14.27 4.31
CA THR A 394 17.41 -13.88 3.31
C THR A 394 17.86 -14.25 1.90
N VAL A 395 16.92 -14.73 1.08
CA VAL A 395 17.13 -14.96 -0.36
C VAL A 395 16.27 -14.00 -1.16
N ILE A 396 16.82 -13.39 -2.21
CA ILE A 396 16.12 -12.52 -3.15
C ILE A 396 16.22 -13.12 -4.54
N VAL A 397 15.10 -13.28 -5.25
CA VAL A 397 15.08 -13.75 -6.64
C VAL A 397 14.81 -12.57 -7.55
N GLY A 398 15.81 -12.14 -8.33
CA GLY A 398 15.66 -11.04 -9.29
C GLY A 398 16.92 -10.17 -9.42
N GLY A 399 17.18 -9.67 -10.63
CA GLY A 399 18.38 -8.89 -10.97
C GLY A 399 18.13 -7.42 -11.35
N GLY A 400 16.92 -6.90 -11.14
CA GLY A 400 16.58 -5.51 -11.47
C GLY A 400 16.80 -4.54 -10.31
N ASN A 401 16.67 -3.23 -10.56
CA ASN A 401 16.85 -2.17 -9.56
C ASN A 401 16.09 -2.40 -8.25
N SER A 402 14.83 -2.83 -8.31
CA SER A 402 14.03 -3.09 -7.10
C SER A 402 14.63 -4.19 -6.23
N ALA A 403 15.19 -5.24 -6.84
CA ALA A 403 15.85 -6.33 -6.11
C ALA A 403 17.14 -5.85 -5.44
N GLY A 404 17.94 -5.03 -6.13
CA GLY A 404 19.16 -4.45 -5.55
C GLY A 404 18.88 -3.50 -4.39
N GLN A 405 17.88 -2.63 -4.53
CA GLN A 405 17.44 -1.74 -3.45
C GLN A 405 16.93 -2.52 -2.23
N ALA A 406 16.16 -3.59 -2.45
CA ALA A 406 15.71 -4.48 -1.38
C ALA A 406 16.89 -5.17 -0.69
N ALA A 407 17.86 -5.69 -1.46
CA ALA A 407 19.03 -6.36 -0.92
C ALA A 407 19.84 -5.45 0.02
N LEU A 408 20.11 -4.21 -0.41
CA LEU A 408 20.84 -3.22 0.39
C LEU A 408 20.06 -2.81 1.63
N HIS A 409 18.74 -2.68 1.52
CA HIS A 409 17.88 -2.36 2.65
C HIS A 409 17.89 -3.48 3.70
N LEU A 410 17.71 -4.72 3.27
CA LEU A 410 17.67 -5.91 4.12
C LEU A 410 19.03 -6.19 4.76
N ALA A 411 20.14 -5.98 4.05
CA ALA A 411 21.50 -6.18 4.56
C ALA A 411 21.84 -5.32 5.79
N ARG A 412 21.04 -4.29 6.10
CA ARG A 412 21.20 -3.49 7.32
C ARG A 412 20.74 -4.21 8.59
N TYR A 413 19.88 -5.21 8.46
CA TYR A 413 19.24 -5.92 9.57
C TYR A 413 19.50 -7.43 9.53
N ALA A 414 19.43 -8.03 8.33
CA ALA A 414 19.67 -9.44 8.11
C ALA A 414 21.12 -9.83 8.39
N ASP A 415 21.32 -11.09 8.78
CA ASP A 415 22.65 -11.70 8.92
C ASP A 415 23.32 -11.86 7.55
N SER A 416 22.55 -12.34 6.57
CA SER A 416 23.00 -12.49 5.18
C SER A 416 21.87 -12.30 4.17
N VAL A 417 22.23 -11.87 2.96
CA VAL A 417 21.33 -11.72 1.82
C VAL A 417 21.95 -12.39 0.60
N THR A 418 21.26 -13.38 0.01
CA THR A 418 21.67 -14.03 -1.24
C THR A 418 20.77 -13.58 -2.38
N ILE A 419 21.32 -12.97 -3.42
CA ILE A 419 20.59 -12.59 -4.64
C ILE A 419 20.77 -13.70 -5.67
N VAL A 420 19.68 -14.38 -6.04
CA VAL A 420 19.65 -15.41 -7.08
C VAL A 420 19.17 -14.78 -8.38
N ILE A 421 19.99 -14.89 -9.44
CA ILE A 421 19.67 -14.38 -10.77
C ILE A 421 19.91 -15.43 -11.84
N ARG A 422 19.07 -15.42 -12.88
CA ARG A 422 19.24 -16.30 -14.05
C ARG A 422 20.30 -15.79 -15.03
N GLY A 423 20.62 -14.50 -14.99
CA GLY A 423 21.67 -13.89 -15.81
C GLY A 423 23.07 -14.17 -15.26
N ALA A 424 24.09 -13.90 -16.07
CA ALA A 424 25.48 -14.03 -15.67
C ALA A 424 25.92 -12.98 -14.63
N ASP A 425 25.30 -11.79 -14.67
CA ASP A 425 25.59 -10.69 -13.76
C ASP A 425 24.38 -9.75 -13.62
N LEU A 426 24.53 -8.71 -12.79
CA LEU A 426 23.51 -7.67 -12.56
C LEU A 426 23.58 -6.52 -13.58
N MET A 427 24.62 -6.45 -14.42
CA MET A 427 24.94 -5.28 -15.27
C MET A 427 23.88 -5.04 -16.34
N ALA A 428 23.23 -6.10 -16.82
CA ALA A 428 22.22 -6.01 -17.88
C ALA A 428 20.93 -5.26 -17.45
N THR A 429 20.60 -5.28 -16.16
CA THR A 429 19.27 -4.82 -15.67
C THR A 429 19.32 -3.92 -14.44
N MET A 430 20.47 -3.80 -13.78
CA MET A 430 20.65 -3.01 -12.57
C MET A 430 21.53 -1.77 -12.84
N SER A 431 21.19 -0.65 -12.21
CA SER A 431 21.98 0.58 -12.25
C SER A 431 23.34 0.38 -11.57
N GLN A 432 24.41 0.91 -12.18
CA GLN A 432 25.80 0.73 -11.72
C GLN A 432 26.01 1.02 -10.23
N TYR A 433 25.41 2.09 -9.69
CA TYR A 433 25.59 2.43 -8.27
C TYR A 433 25.11 1.33 -7.31
N LEU A 434 24.01 0.63 -7.65
CA LEU A 434 23.51 -0.48 -6.83
C LEU A 434 24.46 -1.67 -6.90
N ILE A 435 25.05 -1.91 -8.07
CA ILE A 435 26.01 -2.99 -8.28
C ILE A 435 27.26 -2.72 -7.43
N ASP A 436 27.75 -1.49 -7.45
CA ASP A 436 28.91 -1.07 -6.65
C ASP A 436 28.63 -1.20 -5.14
N GLU A 437 27.46 -0.75 -4.67
CA GLU A 437 27.06 -0.88 -3.26
C GLU A 437 26.85 -2.36 -2.84
N ILE A 438 26.28 -3.19 -3.73
CA ILE A 438 26.12 -4.63 -3.50
C ILE A 438 27.49 -5.31 -3.39
N ALA A 439 28.41 -5.00 -4.30
CA ALA A 439 29.76 -5.55 -4.31
C ALA A 439 30.58 -5.12 -3.08
N ALA A 440 30.32 -3.92 -2.54
CA ALA A 440 30.96 -3.42 -1.34
C ALA A 440 30.40 -4.03 -0.03
N SER A 441 29.23 -4.68 -0.08
CA SER A 441 28.58 -5.23 1.11
C SER A 441 29.04 -6.66 1.42
N PRO A 442 29.70 -6.91 2.57
CA PRO A 442 30.12 -8.27 2.94
C PRO A 442 28.95 -9.20 3.31
N ARG A 443 27.74 -8.65 3.46
CA ARG A 443 26.53 -9.42 3.81
C ARG A 443 25.74 -9.87 2.59
N ILE A 444 26.08 -9.39 1.40
CA ILE A 444 25.35 -9.69 0.17
C ILE A 444 26.19 -10.62 -0.70
N THR A 445 25.60 -11.74 -1.11
CA THR A 445 26.20 -12.67 -2.08
C THR A 445 25.31 -12.72 -3.31
N VAL A 446 25.90 -12.67 -4.51
CA VAL A 446 25.17 -12.87 -5.77
C VAL A 446 25.44 -14.28 -6.27
N LEU A 447 24.37 -15.02 -6.55
CA LEU A 447 24.39 -16.34 -7.17
C LEU A 447 23.87 -16.22 -8.61
N PRO A 448 24.78 -16.09 -9.60
CA PRO A 448 24.41 -15.96 -11.00
C PRO A 448 24.04 -17.29 -11.64
N GLU A 449 23.43 -17.22 -12.82
CA GLU A 449 23.07 -18.36 -13.67
C GLU A 449 22.32 -19.48 -12.92
N ALA A 450 21.43 -19.05 -12.03
CA ALA A 450 20.71 -19.92 -11.11
C ALA A 450 19.24 -19.51 -10.98
N GLY A 451 18.40 -20.48 -10.63
CA GLY A 451 16.98 -20.29 -10.38
C GLY A 451 16.51 -21.05 -9.16
N VAL A 452 15.59 -20.46 -8.39
CA VAL A 452 14.89 -21.19 -7.33
C VAL A 452 13.89 -22.16 -7.97
N VAL A 453 14.00 -23.44 -7.65
CA VAL A 453 13.21 -24.54 -8.23
C VAL A 453 12.41 -25.33 -7.20
N GLY A 454 12.63 -25.07 -5.90
CA GLY A 454 12.01 -25.80 -4.80
C GLY A 454 12.28 -25.12 -3.47
N GLY A 455 11.76 -25.69 -2.40
CA GLY A 455 12.05 -25.29 -1.03
C GLY A 455 11.14 -26.01 -0.06
N SER A 456 11.42 -25.88 1.23
CA SER A 456 10.64 -26.56 2.26
C SER A 456 10.62 -25.76 3.55
N GLY A 457 9.67 -26.10 4.42
CA GLY A 457 9.45 -25.42 5.68
C GLY A 457 8.22 -25.92 6.42
N ARG A 458 8.23 -25.83 7.75
CA ARG A 458 7.09 -26.23 8.60
C ARG A 458 6.29 -25.01 9.02
N GLY A 459 5.32 -24.63 8.19
CA GLY A 459 4.49 -23.44 8.41
C GLY A 459 5.24 -22.11 8.28
N TRP A 460 6.54 -22.15 7.97
CA TRP A 460 7.42 -21.04 7.63
C TRP A 460 8.57 -21.59 6.79
N ILE A 461 9.09 -20.80 5.84
CA ILE A 461 10.25 -21.21 5.02
C ILE A 461 11.48 -21.53 5.89
N GLU A 462 12.12 -22.67 5.66
CA GLU A 462 13.37 -23.06 6.34
C GLU A 462 14.53 -23.18 5.33
N GLU A 463 14.22 -23.47 4.07
CA GLU A 463 15.20 -23.65 3.00
C GLU A 463 14.61 -23.44 1.60
N VAL A 464 15.47 -23.07 0.65
CA VAL A 464 15.15 -23.02 -0.79
C VAL A 464 16.12 -23.90 -1.58
N VAL A 465 15.61 -24.58 -2.60
CA VAL A 465 16.41 -25.35 -3.56
C VAL A 465 16.68 -24.47 -4.77
N VAL A 466 17.95 -24.24 -5.03
CA VAL A 466 18.43 -23.48 -6.19
C VAL A 466 19.09 -24.43 -7.17
N GLU A 467 18.74 -24.31 -8.44
CA GLU A 467 19.36 -25.03 -9.55
C GLU A 467 20.20 -24.05 -10.37
N GLY A 468 21.50 -24.32 -10.46
CA GLY A 468 22.44 -23.59 -11.31
C GLY A 468 23.25 -24.55 -12.17
N GLN A 469 24.32 -24.05 -12.80
CA GLN A 469 25.16 -24.85 -13.69
C GLN A 469 25.80 -26.09 -13.01
N ASN A 470 26.11 -25.99 -11.72
CA ASN A 470 26.72 -27.07 -10.94
C ASN A 470 25.69 -28.07 -10.36
N GLY A 471 24.42 -27.96 -10.78
CA GLY A 471 23.31 -28.76 -10.27
C GLY A 471 22.53 -28.07 -9.16
N ARG A 472 21.82 -28.87 -8.37
CA ARG A 472 20.95 -28.40 -7.29
C ARG A 472 21.71 -28.24 -5.99
N GLN A 473 21.45 -27.15 -5.29
CA GLN A 473 21.91 -26.88 -3.94
C GLN A 473 20.76 -26.37 -3.07
N THR A 474 20.77 -26.75 -1.80
CA THR A 474 19.80 -26.29 -0.81
C THR A 474 20.42 -25.17 0.02
N LEU A 475 19.76 -24.02 0.06
CA LEU A 475 20.17 -22.86 0.84
C LEU A 475 19.21 -22.71 2.03
N PRO A 476 19.71 -22.81 3.27
CA PRO A 476 18.92 -22.45 4.44
C PRO A 476 18.48 -20.98 4.37
N THR A 477 17.20 -20.71 4.62
CA THR A 477 16.67 -19.35 4.57
C THR A 477 15.51 -19.17 5.51
N ASP A 478 15.40 -17.97 6.06
CA ASP A 478 14.32 -17.58 6.96
C ASP A 478 13.34 -16.63 6.24
N ALA A 479 13.71 -16.13 5.04
CA ALA A 479 12.84 -15.32 4.17
C ALA A 479 13.28 -15.37 2.70
N LEU A 480 12.32 -15.54 1.79
CA LEU A 480 12.47 -15.50 0.34
C LEU A 480 11.68 -14.33 -0.25
N PHE A 481 12.36 -13.40 -0.92
CA PHE A 481 11.72 -12.27 -1.63
C PHE A 481 11.80 -12.48 -3.15
N VAL A 482 10.64 -12.60 -3.79
CA VAL A 482 10.54 -12.81 -5.24
C VAL A 482 10.28 -11.48 -5.94
N MET A 483 11.24 -11.05 -6.76
CA MET A 483 11.29 -9.73 -7.42
C MET A 483 11.58 -9.87 -8.92
N ILE A 484 10.88 -10.78 -9.59
CA ILE A 484 11.07 -11.14 -11.01
C ILE A 484 10.16 -10.36 -11.99
N GLY A 485 9.60 -9.25 -11.51
CA GLY A 485 8.72 -8.37 -12.26
C GLY A 485 7.23 -8.65 -12.04
N ALA A 486 6.40 -7.96 -12.81
CA ALA A 486 4.95 -8.03 -12.74
C ALA A 486 4.35 -8.25 -14.14
N GLU A 487 3.15 -8.82 -14.17
CA GLU A 487 2.38 -9.14 -15.37
C GLU A 487 0.91 -8.79 -15.21
N PRO A 488 0.23 -8.39 -16.29
CA PRO A 488 -1.21 -8.15 -16.26
C PRO A 488 -1.96 -9.48 -16.18
N ARG A 489 -3.08 -9.51 -15.45
CA ARG A 489 -3.93 -10.70 -15.33
C ARG A 489 -5.13 -10.57 -16.26
N THR A 490 -4.88 -10.75 -17.55
CA THR A 490 -5.83 -10.46 -18.65
C THR A 490 -6.25 -11.73 -19.41
N ASP A 491 -5.98 -12.91 -18.87
CA ASP A 491 -6.27 -14.18 -19.54
C ASP A 491 -7.77 -14.43 -19.74
N TRP A 492 -8.58 -13.89 -18.84
CA TRP A 492 -10.05 -13.94 -18.87
C TRP A 492 -10.69 -13.02 -19.90
N MET A 493 -9.91 -12.11 -20.50
CA MET A 493 -10.42 -11.16 -21.49
C MET A 493 -10.73 -11.84 -22.83
N PRO A 494 -11.72 -11.34 -23.57
CA PRO A 494 -12.07 -11.84 -24.90
C PRO A 494 -10.87 -11.78 -25.84
N GLU A 495 -10.77 -12.73 -26.77
CA GLU A 495 -9.71 -12.77 -27.79
C GLU A 495 -9.67 -11.53 -28.68
N ASP A 496 -10.83 -10.90 -28.87
CA ASP A 496 -10.99 -9.66 -29.62
C ASP A 496 -10.29 -8.45 -28.95
N ALA A 497 -10.03 -8.50 -27.64
CA ALA A 497 -9.22 -7.50 -26.95
C ALA A 497 -7.73 -7.76 -27.20
N LEU A 498 -7.13 -6.91 -28.04
CA LEU A 498 -5.76 -6.98 -28.47
C LEU A 498 -4.82 -6.81 -27.26
N ARG A 499 -3.91 -7.78 -27.12
CA ARG A 499 -2.87 -7.81 -26.10
C ARG A 499 -1.51 -7.87 -26.75
N ASP A 500 -0.52 -7.24 -26.14
CA ASP A 500 0.88 -7.37 -26.57
C ASP A 500 1.43 -8.76 -26.22
N ARG A 501 2.68 -9.06 -26.64
CA ARG A 501 3.33 -10.37 -26.37
C ARG A 501 3.53 -10.68 -24.88
N ARG A 502 3.34 -9.69 -24.00
CA ARG A 502 3.49 -9.78 -22.55
C ARG A 502 2.14 -9.76 -21.84
N GLY A 503 1.03 -9.77 -22.58
CA GLY A 503 -0.33 -9.77 -22.06
C GLY A 503 -0.92 -8.38 -21.77
N PHE A 504 -0.20 -7.28 -22.00
CA PHE A 504 -0.74 -5.94 -21.70
C PHE A 504 -1.76 -5.53 -22.76
N VAL A 505 -2.83 -4.85 -22.36
CA VAL A 505 -3.90 -4.43 -23.28
C VAL A 505 -3.41 -3.28 -24.16
N CYS A 506 -3.51 -3.45 -25.47
CA CYS A 506 -3.22 -2.42 -26.45
C CYS A 506 -4.39 -1.45 -26.57
N THR A 507 -4.12 -0.15 -26.65
CA THR A 507 -5.14 0.90 -26.82
C THR A 507 -4.73 1.93 -27.87
N GLY A 508 -5.69 2.73 -28.33
CA GLY A 508 -5.45 3.91 -29.17
C GLY A 508 -4.56 3.59 -30.37
N THR A 509 -3.39 4.24 -30.46
CA THR A 509 -2.44 4.05 -31.56
C THR A 509 -1.99 2.61 -31.75
N ASP A 510 -1.79 1.81 -30.69
CA ASP A 510 -1.37 0.40 -30.83
C ASP A 510 -2.42 -0.43 -31.58
N VAL A 511 -3.70 -0.11 -31.38
CA VAL A 511 -4.82 -0.79 -32.03
C VAL A 511 -4.89 -0.41 -33.51
N VAL A 512 -4.65 0.87 -33.83
CA VAL A 512 -4.61 1.38 -35.20
C VAL A 512 -3.46 0.75 -35.99
N GLU A 513 -2.25 0.74 -35.42
CA GLU A 513 -1.06 0.14 -36.04
C GLU A 513 -1.23 -1.36 -36.29
N ALA A 514 -1.95 -2.06 -35.42
CA ALA A 514 -2.27 -3.47 -35.59
C ALA A 514 -3.39 -3.75 -36.61
N GLY A 515 -4.08 -2.71 -37.12
CA GLY A 515 -5.22 -2.85 -38.04
C GLY A 515 -6.41 -3.58 -37.42
N ARG A 516 -6.58 -3.48 -36.09
CA ARG A 516 -7.60 -4.23 -35.33
C ARG A 516 -8.83 -3.41 -34.97
N TRP A 517 -8.86 -2.14 -35.32
CA TRP A 517 -9.99 -1.26 -35.08
C TRP A 517 -11.12 -1.48 -36.09
N ARG A 518 -12.38 -1.44 -35.64
CA ARG A 518 -13.57 -1.85 -36.43
C ARG A 518 -14.56 -0.73 -36.73
N LEU A 519 -14.46 0.42 -36.07
CA LEU A 519 -15.38 1.55 -36.29
C LEU A 519 -14.83 2.55 -37.31
N GLU A 520 -15.72 3.37 -37.89
CA GLU A 520 -15.34 4.43 -38.84
C GLU A 520 -14.53 5.56 -38.20
N ARG A 521 -14.88 5.97 -36.97
CA ARG A 521 -14.07 6.94 -36.20
C ARG A 521 -12.77 6.30 -35.73
N PRO A 522 -11.68 7.04 -35.48
CA PRO A 522 -10.52 6.49 -34.80
C PRO A 522 -10.85 6.06 -33.35
N PRO A 523 -10.14 5.08 -32.76
CA PRO A 523 -10.25 4.76 -31.33
C PRO A 523 -9.78 5.94 -30.49
N CYS A 524 -10.34 6.10 -29.29
CA CYS A 524 -9.80 7.02 -28.28
C CYS A 524 -8.47 6.48 -27.71
N ASP A 525 -7.71 7.31 -27.01
CA ASP A 525 -6.35 6.98 -26.55
C ASP A 525 -6.32 5.77 -25.60
N HIS A 526 -7.33 5.63 -24.74
CA HIS A 526 -7.44 4.53 -23.78
C HIS A 526 -8.38 3.42 -24.24
N GLU A 527 -8.94 3.52 -25.45
CA GLU A 527 -9.88 2.55 -26.00
C GLU A 527 -9.13 1.35 -26.60
N SER A 528 -9.55 0.14 -26.24
CA SER A 528 -8.97 -1.11 -26.75
C SER A 528 -9.45 -1.41 -28.19
N SER A 529 -9.07 -2.56 -28.75
CA SER A 529 -9.64 -3.04 -30.02
C SER A 529 -11.10 -3.44 -29.95
N VAL A 530 -11.70 -3.48 -28.75
CA VAL A 530 -13.13 -3.64 -28.53
C VAL A 530 -13.71 -2.25 -28.20
N PRO A 531 -14.56 -1.66 -29.06
CA PRO A 531 -15.16 -0.36 -28.80
C PRO A 531 -15.95 -0.34 -27.48
N GLY A 532 -15.78 0.70 -26.67
CA GLY A 532 -16.40 0.80 -25.34
C GLY A 532 -15.71 0.03 -24.21
N LEU A 533 -14.68 -0.76 -24.52
CA LEU A 533 -13.76 -1.34 -23.53
C LEU A 533 -12.48 -0.49 -23.50
N PHE A 534 -12.27 0.20 -22.38
CA PHE A 534 -11.12 1.06 -22.15
C PHE A 534 -10.14 0.38 -21.19
N ALA A 535 -8.85 0.69 -21.28
CA ALA A 535 -7.82 0.20 -20.36
C ALA A 535 -6.94 1.34 -19.83
N VAL A 536 -6.81 1.43 -18.49
CA VAL A 536 -6.08 2.49 -17.80
C VAL A 536 -5.15 1.94 -16.73
N GLY A 537 -4.09 2.69 -16.43
CA GLY A 537 -3.05 2.28 -15.49
C GLY A 537 -2.20 1.12 -16.01
N ASP A 538 -1.59 0.39 -15.08
CA ASP A 538 -0.49 -0.54 -15.36
C ASP A 538 -0.89 -1.74 -16.23
N VAL A 539 -2.18 -2.05 -16.38
CA VAL A 539 -2.69 -3.13 -17.25
C VAL A 539 -2.50 -2.83 -18.75
N ARG A 540 -2.38 -1.54 -19.10
CA ARG A 540 -2.22 -1.07 -20.47
C ARG A 540 -0.78 -1.19 -20.94
N SER A 541 -0.63 -1.51 -22.22
CA SER A 541 0.65 -1.51 -22.92
C SER A 541 1.28 -0.12 -22.85
N ARG A 542 2.60 -0.09 -22.67
CA ARG A 542 3.42 1.16 -22.63
C ARG A 542 2.97 2.20 -21.59
N SER A 543 2.24 1.79 -20.55
CA SER A 543 1.91 2.66 -19.41
C SER A 543 3.17 3.14 -18.67
N VAL A 544 3.08 4.31 -18.04
CA VAL A 544 4.20 4.96 -17.32
C VAL A 544 4.50 4.29 -15.97
N LYS A 545 3.59 3.45 -15.46
CA LYS A 545 3.73 2.69 -14.20
C LYS A 545 4.02 3.57 -12.98
N ARG A 546 3.23 4.64 -12.85
CA ARG A 546 3.31 5.62 -11.77
C ARG A 546 1.91 5.93 -11.26
N VAL A 547 1.77 6.07 -9.94
CA VAL A 547 0.48 6.37 -9.28
C VAL A 547 -0.17 7.64 -9.85
N ALA A 548 0.59 8.73 -10.02
CA ALA A 548 0.05 9.98 -10.57
C ALA A 548 -0.42 9.83 -12.03
N SER A 549 0.31 9.07 -12.86
CA SER A 549 -0.10 8.77 -14.24
C SER A 549 -1.36 7.91 -14.26
N ALA A 550 -1.41 6.86 -13.43
CA ALA A 550 -2.56 5.98 -13.32
C ALA A 550 -3.83 6.74 -12.92
N VAL A 551 -3.73 7.65 -11.94
CA VAL A 551 -4.85 8.54 -11.58
C VAL A 551 -5.24 9.47 -12.72
N GLY A 552 -4.26 10.07 -13.40
CA GLY A 552 -4.52 10.92 -14.57
C GLY A 552 -5.27 10.19 -15.68
N GLU A 553 -4.82 8.99 -16.06
CA GLU A 553 -5.48 8.16 -17.06
C GLU A 553 -6.89 7.74 -16.63
N GLY A 554 -7.06 7.32 -15.37
CA GLY A 554 -8.37 6.98 -14.82
C GLY A 554 -9.34 8.16 -14.79
N SER A 555 -8.85 9.39 -14.64
CA SER A 555 -9.68 10.60 -14.78
C SER A 555 -10.03 10.89 -16.25
N VAL A 556 -9.03 10.92 -17.13
CA VAL A 556 -9.20 11.33 -18.53
C VAL A 556 -10.11 10.36 -19.31
N VAL A 557 -10.04 9.06 -19.04
CA VAL A 557 -10.84 8.05 -19.73
C VAL A 557 -12.34 8.28 -19.60
N VAL A 558 -12.82 8.96 -18.56
CA VAL A 558 -14.26 9.23 -18.37
C VAL A 558 -14.83 10.10 -19.49
N SER A 559 -14.03 11.04 -20.03
CA SER A 559 -14.45 11.82 -21.20
C SER A 559 -14.60 10.93 -22.45
N GLU A 560 -13.73 9.93 -22.61
CA GLU A 560 -13.80 8.96 -23.72
C GLU A 560 -15.00 8.01 -23.55
N VAL A 561 -15.31 7.63 -22.31
CA VAL A 561 -16.54 6.89 -21.98
C VAL A 561 -17.77 7.69 -22.39
N HIS A 562 -17.85 8.98 -22.06
CA HIS A 562 -18.97 9.83 -22.50
C HIS A 562 -19.10 9.91 -24.02
N GLN A 563 -17.97 10.04 -24.74
CA GLN A 563 -17.97 10.03 -26.21
C GLN A 563 -18.52 8.72 -26.77
N TYR A 564 -18.15 7.58 -26.18
CA TYR A 564 -18.68 6.28 -26.60
C TYR A 564 -20.17 6.13 -26.26
N LEU A 565 -20.61 6.52 -25.06
CA LEU A 565 -22.01 6.43 -24.66
C LEU A 565 -22.93 7.29 -25.55
N ALA A 566 -22.44 8.42 -26.05
CA ALA A 566 -23.18 9.26 -27.00
C ALA A 566 -23.45 8.56 -28.34
N LEU A 567 -22.55 7.67 -28.80
CA LEU A 567 -22.75 6.87 -30.02
C LEU A 567 -23.85 5.83 -29.85
N LEU A 568 -24.04 5.31 -28.64
CA LEU A 568 -25.09 4.35 -28.34
C LEU A 568 -26.50 4.98 -28.30
N GLY A 569 -26.64 6.29 -28.53
CA GLY A 569 -27.91 7.02 -28.41
C GLY A 569 -28.56 6.89 -27.03
N SER A 570 -27.76 6.54 -26.01
CA SER A 570 -28.24 6.13 -24.70
C SER A 570 -28.24 7.31 -23.73
N SER A 571 -29.39 7.62 -23.13
CA SER A 571 -29.42 8.46 -21.93
C SER A 571 -28.74 7.73 -20.75
N PRO A 572 -28.07 8.45 -19.83
CA PRO A 572 -27.55 7.86 -18.59
C PRO A 572 -28.65 7.11 -17.85
N LEU A 573 -28.32 5.99 -17.20
CA LEU A 573 -29.29 5.30 -16.35
C LEU A 573 -29.63 6.22 -15.16
N THR A 574 -30.86 6.72 -15.12
CA THR A 574 -31.32 7.61 -14.04
C THR A 574 -31.36 6.84 -12.73
N ARG A 575 -30.60 7.29 -11.72
CA ARG A 575 -30.72 6.74 -10.37
C ARG A 575 -32.09 7.05 -9.79
N THR A 576 -32.77 6.03 -9.27
CA THR A 576 -33.85 6.24 -8.31
C THR A 576 -33.19 6.53 -6.98
N THR A 577 -33.00 7.80 -6.63
CA THR A 577 -32.59 8.16 -5.26
C THR A 577 -33.73 7.82 -4.32
N ALA A 578 -33.64 6.69 -3.63
CA ALA A 578 -34.36 6.49 -2.38
C ALA A 578 -33.72 7.44 -1.35
N VAL A 579 -34.50 8.43 -0.91
CA VAL A 579 -34.16 9.39 0.16
C VAL A 579 -34.08 8.68 1.50
#